data_AF-A0A7S2V372-F1
#
_entry.id   AF-A0A7S2V372-F1
#
_cell.length_a   1.000
_cell.length_b   1.000
_cell.length_c   1.000
_cell.angle_alpha   90.00
_cell.angle_beta   90.00
_cell.angle_gamma   90.00
#
_symmetry.space_group_name_H-M   'P 1'
#
loop_
_entity.id
_entity.type
_entity.pdbx_description
1 polymer ?
#
loop_
_entity_poly.entity_id
_entity_poly.type
_entity_poly.pdbx_seq_one_letter_code
_entity_poly.pdbx_strand_id
1 'polypeptide(L)'
;AAKDLPGVRELFEQEIPEPPRRTRGEMYKQITPDYYGYRDEDDGVLVKKECIAEKRGIQEALEEHATKKQKLLEERRKKREMNGEEGEEEEEEEDEEQDEDVAAQAAAVVEGMAGGTEEPSEQKKE
;
A
#
# COMPACT_ATOMS: atom_id res chain seq x y z
N ALA A 1 -0.11 -20.00 69.99
CA ALA A 1 -1.24 -19.73 70.91
C ALA A 1 -2.09 -18.58 70.37
N ALA A 2 -1.68 -17.31 70.47
CA ALA A 2 -2.51 -16.19 69.99
C ALA A 2 -2.55 -16.02 68.46
N LYS A 3 -1.59 -16.59 67.72
CA LYS A 3 -1.55 -16.56 66.24
C LYS A 3 -2.52 -17.54 65.57
N ASP A 4 -3.06 -18.49 66.34
CA ASP A 4 -3.88 -19.60 65.84
C ASP A 4 -5.38 -19.36 66.04
N LEU A 5 -5.75 -18.15 66.51
CA LEU A 5 -7.13 -17.74 66.73
C LEU A 5 -7.82 -17.42 65.38
N PRO A 6 -9.07 -17.88 65.17
CA PRO A 6 -9.88 -17.45 64.04
C PRO A 6 -10.10 -15.93 64.11
N GLY A 7 -9.90 -15.23 63.00
CA GLY A 7 -9.85 -13.77 62.89
C GLY A 7 -8.43 -13.17 62.95
N VAL A 8 -7.53 -13.76 63.73
CA VAL A 8 -6.13 -13.30 63.81
C VAL A 8 -5.29 -13.95 62.71
N ARG A 9 -5.57 -15.21 62.37
CA ARG A 9 -4.87 -15.95 61.32
C ARG A 9 -5.00 -15.28 59.95
N GLU A 10 -6.20 -14.83 59.61
CA GLU A 10 -6.54 -14.21 58.32
C GLU A 10 -5.83 -12.85 58.13
N LEU A 11 -5.51 -12.14 59.21
CA LEU A 11 -4.76 -10.87 59.17
C LEU A 11 -3.25 -11.06 58.88
N PHE A 12 -2.72 -12.26 59.12
CA PHE A 12 -1.32 -12.61 58.85
C PHE A 12 -1.17 -13.54 57.63
N GLU A 13 -2.27 -13.98 57.03
CA GLU A 13 -2.28 -14.77 55.81
C GLU A 13 -1.94 -13.82 54.65
N GLN A 14 -0.71 -13.94 54.13
CA GLN A 14 -0.27 -13.12 53.00
C GLN A 14 -1.14 -13.43 51.77
N GLU A 15 -1.67 -12.38 51.14
CA GLU A 15 -2.26 -12.50 49.81
C GLU A 15 -1.26 -13.16 48.88
N ILE A 16 -1.72 -14.20 48.17
CA ILE A 16 -0.88 -14.90 47.20
C ILE A 16 -0.41 -13.85 46.20
N PRO A 17 0.91 -13.70 45.98
CA PRO A 17 1.41 -12.69 45.05
C PRO A 17 0.78 -12.92 43.67
N GLU A 18 0.40 -11.83 43.00
CA GLU A 18 -0.16 -11.90 41.65
C GLU A 18 0.76 -12.72 40.74
N PRO A 19 0.20 -13.53 39.83
CA PRO A 19 1.01 -14.31 38.92
C PRO A 19 1.96 -13.38 38.15
N PRO A 20 3.23 -13.77 37.98
CA PRO A 20 4.22 -12.93 37.34
C PRO A 20 3.76 -12.58 35.92
N ARG A 21 3.90 -11.30 35.57
CA ARG A 21 3.63 -10.83 34.21
C ARG A 21 4.63 -11.46 33.25
N ARG A 22 4.21 -11.65 32.00
CA ARG A 22 5.05 -12.21 30.95
C ARG A 22 6.34 -11.40 30.83
N THR A 23 7.47 -12.09 30.89
CA THR A 23 8.77 -11.43 30.75
C THR A 23 9.01 -11.04 29.29
N ARG A 24 9.89 -10.06 29.06
CA ARG A 24 10.27 -9.66 27.69
C ARG A 24 10.84 -10.82 26.88
N GLY A 25 11.58 -11.73 27.52
CA GLY A 25 12.09 -12.95 26.89
C GLY A 25 10.99 -13.93 26.48
N GLU A 26 9.92 -14.07 27.27
CA GLU A 26 8.75 -14.88 26.90
C GLU A 26 7.97 -14.28 25.73
N MET A 27 7.89 -12.96 25.65
CA MET A 27 7.27 -12.28 24.50
C MET A 27 8.07 -12.50 23.22
N TYR A 28 9.40 -12.40 23.29
CA TYR A 28 10.26 -12.61 22.13
C TYR A 28 10.25 -14.03 21.57
N LYS A 29 9.98 -15.05 22.38
CA LYS A 29 9.82 -16.43 21.91
C LYS A 29 8.63 -16.62 20.96
N GLN A 30 7.66 -15.71 20.98
CA GLN A 30 6.45 -15.79 20.15
C GLN A 30 6.54 -14.95 18.88
N ILE A 31 7.63 -14.18 18.70
CA ILE A 31 7.84 -13.39 17.48
C ILE A 31 8.44 -14.32 16.42
N THR A 32 7.68 -14.57 15.36
CA THR A 32 8.12 -15.32 14.19
C THR A 32 8.76 -14.38 13.15
N PRO A 33 9.54 -14.90 12.19
CA PRO A 33 10.05 -14.11 11.07
C PRO A 33 8.95 -13.40 10.28
N ASP A 34 7.74 -13.99 10.25
CA ASP A 34 6.56 -13.39 9.62
C ASP A 34 6.18 -12.03 10.24
N TYR A 35 6.49 -11.78 11.51
CA TYR A 35 6.28 -10.47 12.14
C TYR A 35 7.06 -9.35 11.45
N TYR A 36 8.20 -9.70 10.83
CA TYR A 36 9.05 -8.79 10.07
C TYR A 36 8.83 -8.93 8.56
N GLY A 37 7.77 -9.63 8.13
CA GLY A 37 7.40 -9.76 6.73
C GLY A 37 8.33 -10.62 5.88
N TYR A 38 9.10 -11.53 6.48
CA TYR A 38 10.09 -12.36 5.76
C TYR A 38 9.51 -13.18 4.59
N ARG A 39 8.18 -13.39 4.56
CA ARG A 39 7.46 -14.16 3.53
C ARG A 39 6.39 -13.34 2.78
N ASP A 40 6.26 -12.05 3.06
CA ASP A 40 5.20 -11.22 2.48
C ASP A 40 5.41 -10.98 0.97
N GLU A 41 6.64 -11.18 0.48
CA GLU A 41 6.99 -11.08 -0.94
C GLU A 41 6.74 -12.39 -1.72
N ASP A 42 6.67 -13.55 -1.03
CA ASP A 42 6.68 -14.88 -1.67
C ASP A 42 5.32 -15.30 -2.28
N ASP A 43 4.19 -14.78 -1.78
CA ASP A 43 2.85 -15.25 -2.17
C ASP A 43 2.21 -14.41 -3.31
N GLY A 44 2.89 -13.32 -3.72
CA GLY A 44 2.42 -12.39 -4.73
C GLY A 44 1.14 -11.62 -4.37
N VAL A 45 0.69 -11.68 -3.11
CA VAL A 45 -0.47 -10.90 -2.64
C VAL A 45 -0.17 -9.41 -2.68
N LEU A 46 1.06 -9.02 -2.31
CA LEU A 46 1.50 -7.63 -2.35
C LEU A 46 1.50 -7.09 -3.79
N VAL A 47 2.10 -7.82 -4.72
CA VAL A 47 2.16 -7.47 -6.15
C VAL A 47 0.77 -7.22 -6.75
N LYS A 48 -0.22 -8.07 -6.43
CA LYS A 48 -1.60 -7.88 -6.90
C LYS A 48 -2.23 -6.60 -6.35
N LYS A 49 -1.98 -6.27 -5.08
CA LYS A 49 -2.50 -5.05 -4.45
C LYS A 49 -1.85 -3.81 -5.07
N GLU A 50 -0.55 -3.86 -5.32
CA GLU A 50 0.22 -2.80 -5.97
C GLU A 50 -0.30 -2.54 -7.38
N CYS A 51 -0.48 -3.59 -8.18
CA CYS A 51 -1.09 -3.50 -9.52
C CYS A 51 -2.46 -2.80 -9.51
N ILE A 52 -3.33 -3.13 -8.54
CA ILE A 52 -4.65 -2.49 -8.42
C ILE A 52 -4.49 -1.01 -8.03
N ALA A 53 -3.60 -0.72 -7.08
CA ALA A 53 -3.35 0.65 -6.61
C ALA A 53 -2.76 1.52 -7.72
N GLU A 54 -1.84 0.97 -8.51
CA GLU A 54 -1.20 1.65 -9.64
C GLU A 54 -2.21 1.97 -10.73
N LYS A 55 -3.03 1.01 -11.16
CA LYS A 55 -4.11 1.24 -12.14
C LYS A 55 -5.04 2.36 -11.71
N ARG A 56 -5.40 2.37 -10.42
CA ARG A 56 -6.23 3.43 -9.85
C ARG A 56 -5.52 4.78 -9.87
N GLY A 57 -4.25 4.84 -9.47
CA GLY A 57 -3.46 6.07 -9.48
C GLY A 57 -3.30 6.66 -10.89
N ILE A 58 -3.08 5.80 -11.89
CA ILE A 58 -3.01 6.20 -13.30
C ILE A 58 -4.36 6.79 -13.74
N GLN A 59 -5.47 6.12 -13.44
CA GLN A 59 -6.80 6.62 -13.81
C GLN A 59 -7.11 7.98 -13.17
N GLU A 60 -6.84 8.14 -11.87
CA GLU A 60 -7.04 9.41 -11.16
C GLU A 60 -6.19 10.54 -11.78
N ALA A 61 -4.94 10.26 -12.13
CA ALA A 61 -4.04 11.22 -12.76
C ALA A 61 -4.51 11.64 -14.17
N LEU A 62 -5.01 10.69 -14.97
CA LEU A 62 -5.55 10.96 -16.30
C LEU A 62 -6.82 11.83 -16.22
N GLU A 63 -7.72 11.54 -15.28
CA GLU A 63 -8.93 12.33 -15.06
C GLU A 63 -8.59 13.76 -14.60
N GLU A 64 -7.64 13.91 -13.67
CA GLU A 64 -7.16 15.22 -13.24
C GLU A 64 -6.54 16.00 -14.40
N HIS A 65 -5.70 15.34 -15.21
CA HIS A 65 -5.08 15.96 -16.37
C HIS A 65 -6.13 16.43 -17.40
N ALA A 66 -7.08 15.57 -17.75
CA ALA A 66 -8.15 15.88 -18.69
C ALA A 66 -9.01 17.06 -18.21
N THR A 67 -9.39 17.07 -16.93
CA THR A 67 -10.20 18.17 -16.37
C THR A 67 -9.44 19.50 -16.32
N LYS A 68 -8.13 19.45 -16.05
CA LYS A 68 -7.25 20.63 -16.08
C LYS A 68 -7.10 21.17 -17.49
N LYS A 69 -6.87 20.30 -18.48
CA LYS A 69 -6.82 20.64 -19.91
C LYS A 69 -8.12 21.31 -20.36
N GLN A 70 -9.27 20.73 -20.01
CA GLN A 70 -10.59 21.30 -20.33
C GLN A 70 -10.80 22.69 -19.70
N LYS A 71 -10.46 22.88 -18.42
CA LYS A 71 -10.57 24.19 -17.76
C LYS A 71 -9.69 25.25 -18.43
N LEU A 72 -8.46 24.88 -18.77
CA LEU A 72 -7.52 25.77 -19.46
C LEU A 72 -8.07 26.19 -20.83
N LEU A 73 -8.63 25.24 -21.59
CA LEU A 73 -9.28 25.51 -22.88
C LEU A 73 -10.49 26.44 -22.73
N GLU A 74 -11.33 26.23 -21.71
CA GLU A 74 -12.46 27.12 -21.44
C GLU A 74 -12.03 28.53 -21.04
N GLU A 75 -10.98 28.66 -20.21
CA GLU A 75 -10.42 29.95 -19.83
C GLU A 75 -9.83 30.68 -21.05
N ARG A 76 -9.09 29.95 -21.91
CA ARG A 76 -8.58 30.48 -23.18
C ARG A 76 -9.72 30.95 -24.09
N ARG A 77 -10.80 30.16 -24.22
CA ARG A 77 -11.99 30.52 -25.00
C ARG A 77 -12.65 31.79 -24.47
N LYS A 78 -12.91 31.88 -23.16
CA LYS A 78 -13.51 33.06 -22.53
C LYS A 78 -12.64 34.31 -22.70
N LYS A 79 -11.32 34.16 -22.61
CA LYS A 79 -10.37 35.25 -22.83
C LYS A 79 -10.41 35.76 -24.27
N ARG A 80 -10.48 34.85 -25.26
CA ARG A 80 -10.61 35.21 -26.69
C ARG A 80 -11.92 35.94 -26.98
N GLU A 81 -13.05 35.46 -26.43
CA GLU A 81 -14.36 36.12 -26.55
C GLU A 81 -14.36 37.54 -25.96
N MET A 82 -13.60 37.78 -24.88
CA MET A 82 -13.49 39.10 -24.24
C MET A 82 -12.56 40.06 -24.99
N ASN A 83 -11.46 39.57 -25.58
CA ASN A 83 -10.45 40.40 -26.24
C ASN A 83 -10.76 40.71 -27.72
N GLY A 84 -11.71 40.02 -28.35
CA GLY A 84 -12.08 40.26 -29.76
C GLY A 84 -10.94 39.96 -30.76
N GLU A 85 -10.00 39.11 -30.37
CA GLU A 85 -8.77 38.81 -31.11
C GLU A 85 -8.98 37.53 -31.94
N GLU A 86 -9.05 37.67 -33.27
CA GLU A 86 -8.96 36.56 -34.23
C GLU A 86 -7.50 36.12 -34.34
N GLY A 87 -7.03 35.35 -33.35
CA GLY A 87 -5.68 34.79 -33.30
C GLY A 87 -5.70 33.29 -33.64
N GLU A 88 -4.74 32.90 -34.49
CA GLU A 88 -4.52 31.58 -35.09
C GLU A 88 -4.68 30.41 -34.10
N GLU A 89 -5.26 29.33 -34.62
CA GLU A 89 -5.34 28.05 -33.93
C GLU A 89 -3.91 27.49 -33.83
N GLU A 90 -3.21 27.78 -32.73
CA GLU A 90 -2.19 26.86 -32.25
C GLU A 90 -2.93 25.58 -31.84
N GLU A 91 -3.06 24.68 -32.83
CA GLU A 91 -3.29 23.27 -32.62
C GLU A 91 -2.12 22.77 -31.75
N GLU A 92 -2.38 22.56 -30.47
CA GLU A 92 -1.55 21.67 -29.65
C GLU A 92 -1.85 20.23 -30.12
N GLU A 93 -1.44 19.93 -31.35
CA GLU A 93 -1.30 18.58 -31.91
C GLU A 93 0.04 18.04 -31.41
N GLU A 94 0.12 17.66 -30.14
CA GLU A 94 1.27 16.93 -29.58
C GLU A 94 0.92 16.48 -28.15
N ASP A 95 0.25 15.32 -28.01
CA ASP A 95 0.52 14.33 -26.94
C ASP A 95 -0.49 13.16 -26.89
N GLU A 96 -1.60 13.20 -27.65
CA GLU A 96 -2.61 12.11 -27.56
C GLU A 96 -2.07 10.76 -28.05
N GLU A 97 -1.16 10.73 -29.03
CA GLU A 97 -0.50 9.48 -29.47
C GLU A 97 0.57 8.99 -28.49
N GLN A 98 1.21 9.87 -27.72
CA GLN A 98 2.23 9.47 -26.73
C GLN A 98 1.59 8.92 -25.45
N ASP A 99 0.43 9.43 -25.04
CA ASP A 99 -0.30 8.97 -23.86
C ASP A 99 -0.82 7.53 -24.00
N GLU A 100 -1.29 7.12 -25.18
CA GLU A 100 -1.76 5.74 -25.41
C GLU A 100 -0.61 4.73 -25.40
N ASP A 101 0.54 5.08 -26.01
CA ASP A 101 1.73 4.24 -25.99
C ASP A 101 2.32 4.12 -24.58
N VAL A 102 2.32 5.19 -23.79
CA VAL A 102 2.79 5.16 -22.38
C VAL A 102 1.81 4.38 -21.50
N ALA A 103 0.50 4.51 -21.69
CA ALA A 103 -0.51 3.73 -20.98
C ALA A 103 -0.45 2.23 -21.34
N ALA A 104 -0.23 1.90 -22.62
CA ALA A 104 -0.04 0.53 -23.09
C ALA A 104 1.28 -0.07 -22.57
N GLN A 105 2.37 0.70 -22.55
CA GLN A 105 3.63 0.28 -21.95
C GLN A 105 3.52 0.10 -20.43
N ALA A 106 2.84 0.99 -19.72
CA ALA A 106 2.56 0.85 -18.29
C ALA A 106 1.71 -0.40 -18.02
N ALA A 107 0.67 -0.65 -18.82
CA ALA A 107 -0.15 -1.86 -18.73
C ALA A 107 0.67 -3.14 -19.00
N ALA A 108 1.57 -3.12 -19.98
CA ALA A 108 2.44 -4.24 -20.31
C ALA A 108 3.51 -4.50 -19.23
N VAL A 109 4.06 -3.46 -18.60
CA VAL A 109 4.98 -3.59 -17.46
C VAL A 109 4.26 -4.20 -16.26
N VAL A 110 3.02 -3.77 -16.00
CA VAL A 110 2.16 -4.32 -14.95
C VAL A 110 1.80 -5.79 -15.21
N GLU A 111 1.57 -6.20 -16.48
CA GLU A 111 1.39 -7.61 -16.85
C GLU A 111 2.69 -8.42 -16.76
N GLY A 112 3.83 -7.85 -17.14
CA GLY A 112 5.15 -8.50 -17.08
C GLY A 112 5.62 -8.78 -15.65
N MET A 113 5.30 -7.90 -14.69
CA MET A 113 5.58 -8.10 -13.27
C MET A 113 4.77 -9.24 -12.64
N ALA A 114 3.60 -9.59 -13.20
CA ALA A 114 2.80 -10.72 -12.72
C ALA A 114 3.34 -12.10 -13.18
N GLY A 115 4.32 -12.13 -14.10
CA GLY A 115 4.85 -13.37 -14.70
C GLY A 115 6.23 -13.81 -14.21
N GLY A 116 6.88 -13.08 -13.30
CA GLY A 116 8.26 -13.33 -12.91
C GLY A 116 8.42 -13.91 -11.51
N THR A 117 8.55 -15.23 -11.39
CA THR A 117 9.47 -16.01 -10.51
C THR A 117 8.95 -17.44 -10.33
N GLU A 118 8.98 -18.25 -11.39
CA GLU A 118 9.00 -19.70 -11.22
C GLU A 118 10.43 -20.10 -10.82
N GLU A 119 10.67 -20.32 -9.52
CA GLU A 119 11.93 -20.91 -9.05
C GLU A 119 12.11 -22.30 -9.69
N PRO A 120 13.30 -22.61 -10.27
CA PRO A 120 13.55 -23.93 -10.83
C PRO A 120 13.68 -24.93 -9.68
N SER A 121 12.74 -25.87 -9.61
CA SER A 121 12.71 -26.97 -8.65
C SER A 121 14.05 -27.70 -8.59
N GLU A 122 14.73 -27.67 -7.45
CA GLU A 122 15.95 -28.44 -7.19
C GLU A 122 15.67 -29.94 -7.39
N GLN A 123 16.24 -30.49 -8.45
CA GLN A 123 16.27 -31.94 -8.68
C GLN A 123 17.11 -32.58 -7.57
N LYS A 124 16.45 -33.33 -6.68
CA LYS A 124 17.10 -34.32 -5.82
C LYS A 124 17.88 -35.29 -6.71
N LYS A 125 19.22 -35.19 -6.67
CA LYS A 125 20.10 -36.26 -7.12
C LYS A 125 19.95 -37.45 -6.17
N GLU A 126 19.63 -38.57 -6.79
CA GLU A 126 19.64 -39.93 -6.26
C GLU A 126 21.06 -40.38 -5.82
#